data_AF-A0A2E2MYB4-F1
#
_entry.id   AF-A0A2E2MYB4-F1
#
_cell.length_a   1.000
_cell.length_b   1.000
_cell.length_c   1.000
_cell.angle_alpha   90.00
_cell.angle_beta   90.00
_cell.angle_gamma   90.00
#
_symmetry.space_group_name_H-M   'P 1'
#
loop_
_entity.id
_entity.type
_entity.pdbx_description
1 polymer ?
#
loop_
_entity_poly.entity_id
_entity_poly.type
_entity_poly.pdbx_seq_one_letter_code
_entity_poly.pdbx_strand_id
1 'polypeptide(L)'
;MTFTTTVAGIPCRCRVTFYSPGAPMRTTGSGFGDCDPDEPEEFEFDILDRRGYPAAWLEAKLTDDDSERLLEEYRRERDAWAA
;
A
#
# COMPACT_ATOMS: atom_id res chain seq x y z
N MET A 1 -3.07 8.24 3.29
CA MET A 1 -2.95 9.10 2.08
C MET A 1 -4.04 8.71 1.10
N THR A 2 -4.57 9.61 0.27
CA THR A 2 -5.60 9.27 -0.74
C THR A 2 -5.20 9.74 -2.11
N PHE A 3 -5.27 8.85 -3.11
CA PHE A 3 -4.99 9.16 -4.51
C PHE A 3 -6.10 8.63 -5.43
N THR A 4 -6.20 9.18 -6.64
CA THR A 4 -7.18 8.74 -7.64
C THR A 4 -6.59 7.64 -8.51
N THR A 5 -7.36 6.58 -8.75
CA THR A 5 -6.93 5.42 -9.56
C THR A 5 -8.15 4.85 -10.30
N THR A 6 -7.96 3.71 -10.97
CA THR A 6 -9.02 2.95 -11.62
C THR A 6 -8.97 1.49 -11.19
N VAL A 7 -10.12 0.88 -10.92
CA VAL A 7 -10.26 -0.57 -10.68
C VAL A 7 -11.25 -1.11 -11.71
N ALA A 8 -10.88 -2.16 -12.44
CA ALA A 8 -11.68 -2.72 -13.55
C ALA A 8 -12.15 -1.63 -14.56
N GLY A 9 -11.31 -0.62 -14.81
CA GLY A 9 -11.62 0.51 -15.70
C GLY A 9 -12.56 1.57 -15.11
N ILE A 10 -12.95 1.46 -13.84
CA ILE A 10 -13.84 2.40 -13.17
C ILE A 10 -13.02 3.36 -12.31
N PRO A 11 -13.09 4.69 -12.55
CA PRO A 11 -12.39 5.67 -11.73
C PRO A 11 -12.90 5.72 -10.28
N CYS A 12 -11.98 5.56 -9.34
CA CYS A 12 -12.19 5.49 -7.90
C CYS A 12 -11.06 6.21 -7.14
N ARG A 13 -11.11 6.18 -5.82
CA ARG A 13 -10.05 6.71 -4.95
C ARG A 13 -9.53 5.57 -4.08
N CYS A 14 -8.22 5.43 -4.00
CA CYS A 14 -7.56 4.52 -3.08
C CYS A 14 -7.14 5.30 -1.83
N ARG A 15 -7.60 4.89 -0.65
CA ARG A 15 -7.21 5.46 0.63
C ARG A 15 -6.29 4.46 1.35
N VAL A 16 -5.01 4.79 1.41
CA VAL A 16 -4.02 4.03 2.18
C VAL A 16 -4.26 4.28 3.67
N THR A 17 -4.58 3.21 4.40
CA THR A 17 -4.83 3.18 5.84
C THR A 17 -3.55 2.89 6.61
N PHE A 18 -2.72 1.97 6.11
CA PHE A 18 -1.45 1.60 6.70
C PHE A 18 -0.42 1.30 5.61
N TYR A 19 0.83 1.70 5.86
CA TYR A 19 1.96 1.37 5.01
C TYR A 19 3.21 1.19 5.86
N SER A 20 3.87 0.05 5.72
CA SER A 20 5.19 -0.24 6.26
C SER A 20 6.11 -0.67 5.11
N PRO A 21 7.25 0.00 4.86
CA PRO A 21 8.15 -0.33 3.75
C PRO A 21 8.85 -1.69 3.88
N GLY A 22 8.62 -2.42 4.97
CA GLY A 22 9.40 -3.61 5.34
C GLY A 22 10.80 -3.25 5.79
N ALA A 23 11.48 -4.23 6.39
CA ALA A 23 12.85 -4.08 6.88
C ALA A 23 13.66 -5.33 6.50
N PRO A 24 14.90 -5.16 6.01
CA PRO A 24 15.76 -6.31 5.75
C PRO A 24 16.15 -7.00 7.05
N MET A 25 16.42 -8.30 6.97
CA MET A 25 16.95 -9.08 8.09
C MET A 25 18.19 -8.40 8.67
N ARG A 26 18.19 -8.16 9.99
CA ARG A 26 19.35 -7.67 10.71
C ARG A 26 20.12 -8.86 11.26
N THR A 27 21.30 -9.14 10.68
CA THR A 27 22.18 -10.24 11.15
C THR A 27 23.36 -9.76 11.98
N THR A 28 23.46 -8.46 12.25
CA THR A 28 24.59 -7.85 12.97
C THR A 28 24.09 -7.05 14.18
N GLY A 29 24.84 -7.11 15.29
CA GLY A 29 24.49 -6.47 16.56
C GLY A 29 25.56 -6.73 17.62
N SER A 30 25.49 -6.01 18.74
CA SER A 30 26.50 -6.05 19.81
C SER A 30 26.19 -7.07 20.91
N GLY A 31 24.96 -7.55 20.98
CA GLY A 31 24.44 -8.46 22.00
C GLY A 31 23.99 -9.81 21.43
N PHE A 32 23.95 -10.82 22.30
CA PHE A 32 23.29 -12.10 22.00
C PHE A 32 21.78 -11.85 21.88
N GLY A 33 21.22 -12.07 20.69
CA GLY A 33 19.79 -11.87 20.41
C GLY A 33 19.45 -10.63 19.58
N ASP A 34 20.45 -9.86 19.13
CA ASP A 34 20.24 -8.66 18.30
C ASP A 34 19.90 -8.97 16.83
N CYS A 35 19.64 -10.24 16.49
CA CYS A 35 19.23 -10.63 15.14
C CYS A 35 17.72 -10.46 14.98
N ASP A 36 17.30 -9.60 14.05
CA ASP A 36 15.89 -9.46 13.67
C ASP A 36 15.67 -10.16 12.32
N PRO A 37 14.56 -10.91 12.15
CA PRO A 37 14.18 -11.46 10.85
C PRO A 37 13.85 -10.34 9.86
N ASP A 38 13.70 -10.68 8.59
CA ASP A 38 13.13 -9.77 7.60
C ASP A 38 11.67 -9.46 7.91
N GLU A 39 11.30 -8.19 7.80
CA GLU A 39 9.92 -7.71 7.88
C GLU A 39 9.42 -7.46 6.46
N PRO A 40 8.31 -8.09 6.04
CA PRO A 40 7.73 -7.85 4.73
C PRO A 40 7.19 -6.42 4.64
N GLU A 41 7.08 -5.94 3.40
CA GLU A 41 6.33 -4.71 3.15
C GLU A 41 4.83 -4.94 3.39
N GLU A 42 4.20 -4.05 4.15
CA GLU A 42 2.77 -4.09 4.44
C GLU A 42 2.09 -2.90 3.79
N PHE A 43 1.00 -3.16 3.07
CA PHE A 43 0.21 -2.15 2.37
C PHE A 43 -1.28 -2.44 2.54
N GLU A 44 -1.93 -1.64 3.37
CA GLU A 44 -3.37 -1.72 3.59
C GLU A 44 -4.08 -0.48 3.04
N PHE A 45 -5.22 -0.71 2.40
CA PHE A 45 -5.99 0.35 1.77
C PHE A 45 -7.48 0.02 1.71
N ASP A 46 -8.28 1.08 1.64
CA ASP A 46 -9.71 1.01 1.33
C ASP A 46 -9.96 1.58 -0.08
N ILE A 47 -10.91 0.99 -0.81
CA ILE A 47 -11.38 1.57 -2.06
C ILE A 47 -12.63 2.42 -1.81
N LEU A 48 -12.54 3.67 -2.22
CA LEU A 48 -13.61 4.65 -2.12
C LEU A 48 -14.14 5.00 -3.51
N ASP A 49 -15.42 5.35 -3.58
CA ASP A 49 -16.01 5.94 -4.77
C ASP A 49 -15.41 7.34 -5.05
N ARG A 50 -15.83 7.98 -6.14
CA ARG A 50 -15.37 9.33 -6.51
C ARG A 50 -15.72 10.41 -5.48
N ARG A 51 -16.71 10.15 -4.62
CA ARG A 51 -17.18 11.06 -3.58
C ARG A 51 -16.50 10.80 -2.23
N GLY A 52 -15.75 9.71 -2.10
CA GLY A 52 -15.01 9.32 -0.90
C GLY A 52 -15.77 8.35 0.03
N TYR A 53 -16.85 7.72 -0.43
CA TYR A 53 -17.56 6.71 0.34
C TYR A 53 -16.99 5.31 0.09
N PRO A 54 -16.97 4.41 1.10
CA PRO A 54 -16.53 3.03 0.93
C PRO A 54 -17.27 2.33 -0.21
N ALA A 55 -16.53 1.66 -1.08
CA ALA A 55 -17.04 1.03 -2.28
C ALA A 55 -16.74 -0.47 -2.28
N ALA A 56 -17.37 -1.22 -1.37
CA ALA A 56 -17.19 -2.67 -1.24
C ALA A 56 -17.39 -3.46 -2.56
N TRP A 57 -18.25 -2.95 -3.46
CA TRP A 57 -18.48 -3.55 -4.77
C TRP A 57 -17.29 -3.42 -5.74
N LEU A 58 -16.43 -2.41 -5.55
CA LEU A 58 -15.17 -2.26 -6.26
C LEU A 58 -14.07 -3.11 -5.61
N GLU A 59 -14.05 -3.17 -4.27
CA GLU A 59 -13.10 -4.03 -3.53
C GLU A 59 -13.26 -5.50 -3.93
N ALA A 60 -14.50 -5.97 -4.10
CA ALA A 60 -14.80 -7.32 -4.58
C ALA A 60 -14.32 -7.60 -6.02
N LYS A 61 -13.84 -6.59 -6.75
CA LYS A 61 -13.28 -6.72 -8.11
C LYS A 61 -11.76 -6.63 -8.13
N LEU A 62 -11.13 -6.36 -6.99
CA LEU A 62 -9.68 -6.29 -6.91
C LEU A 62 -9.07 -7.65 -7.20
N THR A 63 -7.96 -7.61 -7.91
CA THR A 63 -7.08 -8.74 -8.13
C THR A 63 -5.74 -8.52 -7.42
N ASP A 64 -4.92 -9.56 -7.33
CA ASP A 64 -3.57 -9.43 -6.79
C ASP A 64 -2.73 -8.45 -7.64
N ASP A 65 -2.92 -8.46 -8.97
CA ASP A 65 -2.30 -7.52 -9.91
C ASP A 65 -2.71 -6.06 -9.65
N ASP A 66 -3.99 -5.83 -9.32
CA ASP A 66 -4.45 -4.51 -8.89
C ASP A 66 -3.74 -4.06 -7.61
N SER A 67 -3.49 -4.97 -6.67
CA SER A 67 -2.88 -4.64 -5.39
C SER A 67 -1.41 -4.23 -5.56
N GLU A 68 -0.66 -4.95 -6.40
CA GLU A 68 0.72 -4.59 -6.78
C GLU A 68 0.78 -3.25 -7.52
N ARG A 69 -0.14 -3.02 -8.49
CA ARG A 69 -0.24 -1.75 -9.22
C ARG A 69 -0.57 -0.59 -8.30
N LEU A 70 -1.51 -0.75 -7.37
CA LEU A 70 -1.90 0.29 -6.42
C LEU A 70 -0.75 0.66 -5.48
N LEU A 71 0.07 -0.31 -5.07
CA LEU A 71 1.27 -0.07 -4.28
C LEU A 71 2.32 0.75 -5.07
N GLU A 72 2.53 0.43 -6.35
CA GLU A 72 3.44 1.21 -7.20
C GLU A 72 2.94 2.65 -7.41
N GLU A 73 1.65 2.83 -7.68
CA GLU A 73 1.02 4.15 -7.76
C GLU A 73 1.18 4.94 -6.45
N TYR A 74 0.96 4.29 -5.30
CA TYR A 74 1.16 4.91 -4.00
C TYR A 74 2.61 5.39 -3.79
N ARG A 75 3.60 4.55 -4.10
CA ARG A 75 5.02 4.91 -3.97
C ARG A 75 5.35 6.14 -4.82
N ARG A 76 4.89 6.16 -6.07
CA ARG A 76 5.11 7.28 -6.99
C ARG A 76 4.52 8.59 -6.46
N GLU A 77 3.28 8.55 -5.99
CA GLU A 77 2.59 9.72 -5.45
C GLU A 77 3.22 10.18 -4.12
N ARG A 78 3.63 9.23 -3.26
CA ARG A 78 4.31 9.53 -1.99
C ARG A 78 5.65 10.22 -2.23
N ASP A 79 6.46 9.69 -3.14
CA ASP A 79 7.79 10.24 -3.45
C ASP A 79 7.67 11.62 -4.12
N ALA A 80 6.63 11.84 -4.95
CA ALA A 80 6.33 13.15 -5.50
C ALA A 80 5.91 14.20 -4.45
N TRP A 81 5.29 13.77 -3.34
CA TRP A 81 4.93 14.65 -2.24
C TRP A 81 6.09 14.92 -1.27
N ALA A 82 7.05 14.00 -1.18
CA ALA A 82 8.23 14.13 -0.34
C ALA A 82 9.36 14.99 -0.97
N ALA A 83 9.27 15.29 -2.27
CA ALA A 83 10.19 16.14 -3.03
C ALA A 83 9.79 17.62 -2.99
#